data_AF-A0A8H6SJT0-F1
#
_entry.id   AF-A0A8H6SJT0-F1
#
_cell.length_a   1.000
_cell.length_b   1.000
_cell.length_c   1.000
_cell.angle_alpha   90.00
_cell.angle_beta   90.00
_cell.angle_gamma   90.00
#
_symmetry.space_group_name_H-M   'P 1'
#
loop_
_entity.id
_entity.type
_entity.pdbx_description
1 polymer ?
#
loop_
_entity_poly.entity_id
_entity_poly.type
_entity_poly.pdbx_seq_one_letter_code
_entity_poly.pdbx_strand_id
1 'polypeptide(L)'
;MNAGKKLVPEQERLQRQYDMRKKIYGRTSPLPDSVDINQVRRVIDVAAGTCAWALEFAALPQVRGQQGAIEIHVCDVDTACFPPSSVLDAAGLKPFAQDITQPFPDHLGQFDIVHASLLFLYLTEEDWKAALTNLRNILKPNGVILLEEVDPILLTELQDRQRREDSHGDAIQSYMKGSTWRDKANSLYTGYMLRKQRVVGLSFRLPELANALGLAVSAQENVSSPWGKLCAHRAGSKGDSLAEYEAESASNLGLVFSFTGSVLAKENILEIPFGNAVDNGVLPAVLNEIQEGLRSEGAMIQGSQFELRRM
;
A
#
# COMPACT_ATOMS: atom_id res chain seq x y z
N MET A 1 -11.13 -3.92 -28.57
CA MET A 1 -10.46 -5.19 -28.19
C MET A 1 -9.13 -4.87 -27.51
N ASN A 2 -9.06 -4.85 -26.16
CA ASN A 2 -7.80 -5.02 -25.37
C ASN A 2 -7.91 -4.80 -23.85
N ALA A 3 -9.11 -4.56 -23.27
CA ALA A 3 -9.24 -4.43 -21.82
C ALA A 3 -8.87 -5.73 -21.06
N GLY A 4 -9.37 -6.88 -21.54
CA GLY A 4 -9.11 -8.18 -20.90
C GLY A 4 -7.65 -8.67 -20.95
N LYS A 5 -6.84 -8.24 -21.93
CA LYS A 5 -5.41 -8.61 -22.00
C LYS A 5 -4.51 -7.82 -21.06
N LYS A 6 -4.94 -6.63 -20.62
CA LYS A 6 -4.20 -5.83 -19.63
C LYS A 6 -4.55 -6.20 -18.19
N LEU A 7 -5.73 -6.78 -17.97
CA LEU A 7 -6.21 -7.19 -16.64
C LEU A 7 -5.40 -8.34 -16.03
N VAL A 8 -5.14 -9.40 -16.80
CA VAL A 8 -4.44 -10.60 -16.28
C VAL A 8 -3.02 -10.26 -15.78
N PRO A 9 -2.18 -9.53 -16.55
CA PRO A 9 -0.87 -9.09 -16.03
C PRO A 9 -0.96 -8.23 -14.77
N GLU A 10 -2.01 -7.41 -14.64
CA GLU A 10 -2.20 -6.56 -13.47
C GLU A 10 -2.62 -7.36 -12.23
N GLN A 11 -3.52 -8.34 -12.39
CA GLN A 11 -3.91 -9.25 -11.31
C GLN A 11 -2.72 -10.06 -10.80
N GLU A 12 -1.90 -10.60 -11.70
CA GLU A 12 -0.66 -11.32 -11.34
C GLU A 12 0.33 -10.41 -10.61
N ARG A 13 0.53 -9.18 -11.09
CA ARG A 13 1.41 -8.19 -10.45
C ARG A 13 0.95 -7.86 -9.02
N LEU A 14 -0.35 -7.60 -8.83
CA LEU A 14 -0.92 -7.29 -7.53
C LEU A 14 -0.84 -8.48 -6.56
N GLN A 15 -1.05 -9.71 -7.05
CA GLN A 15 -0.86 -10.92 -6.24
C GLN A 15 0.61 -11.07 -5.80
N ARG A 16 1.57 -10.90 -6.71
CA ARG A 16 3.00 -10.97 -6.39
C ARG A 16 3.41 -9.88 -5.40
N GLN A 17 2.85 -8.68 -5.51
CA GLN A 17 3.05 -7.60 -4.54
C GLN A 17 2.53 -7.98 -3.14
N TYR A 18 1.34 -8.57 -3.05
CA TYR A 18 0.80 -9.08 -1.79
C TYR A 18 1.71 -10.15 -1.17
N ASP A 19 2.15 -11.13 -1.95
CA ASP A 19 3.03 -12.21 -1.50
C ASP A 19 4.38 -11.68 -1.01
N MET A 20 4.98 -10.73 -1.74
CA MET A 20 6.22 -10.07 -1.32
C MET A 20 6.04 -9.33 0.00
N ARG A 21 4.93 -8.59 0.16
CA ARG A 21 4.62 -7.86 1.39
C ARG A 21 4.48 -8.81 2.58
N LYS A 22 3.82 -9.95 2.41
CA LYS A 22 3.78 -10.97 3.48
C LYS A 22 5.17 -11.40 3.92
N LYS A 23 6.08 -11.67 2.99
CA LYS A 23 7.46 -12.03 3.33
C LYS A 23 8.24 -10.88 3.96
N ILE A 24 8.05 -9.65 3.51
CA ILE A 24 8.66 -8.46 4.12
C ILE A 24 8.34 -8.38 5.61
N TYR A 25 7.08 -8.62 5.99
CA TYR A 25 6.64 -8.58 7.39
C TYR A 25 6.72 -9.94 8.11
N GLY A 26 7.15 -11.00 7.42
CA GLY A 26 7.15 -12.37 7.96
C GLY A 26 5.78 -12.86 8.40
N ARG A 27 4.72 -12.47 7.68
CA ARG A 27 3.34 -12.85 7.99
C ARG A 27 3.07 -14.29 7.58
N THR A 28 2.62 -15.06 8.56
CA THR A 28 2.09 -16.42 8.38
C THR A 28 0.56 -16.47 8.40
N SER A 29 -0.09 -15.35 8.73
CA SER A 29 -1.54 -15.19 8.86
C SER A 29 -1.96 -13.81 8.32
N PRO A 30 -3.17 -13.67 7.75
CA PRO A 30 -3.75 -12.37 7.38
C PRO A 30 -4.21 -11.56 8.60
N LEU A 31 -4.26 -12.17 9.79
CA LEU A 31 -4.63 -11.54 11.06
C LEU A 31 -3.44 -11.45 12.00
N PRO A 32 -3.31 -10.34 12.76
CA PRO A 32 -2.37 -10.26 13.87
C PRO A 32 -2.84 -11.11 15.05
N ASP A 33 -1.90 -11.47 15.94
CA ASP A 33 -2.16 -12.29 17.13
C ASP A 33 -3.13 -11.63 18.13
N SER A 34 -3.31 -10.31 18.04
CA SER A 34 -4.24 -9.53 18.87
C SER A 34 -5.73 -9.77 18.53
N VAL A 35 -6.01 -10.48 17.43
CA VAL A 35 -7.37 -10.74 16.94
C VAL A 35 -7.78 -12.18 17.22
N ASP A 36 -8.74 -12.37 18.12
CA ASP A 36 -9.39 -13.66 18.34
C ASP A 36 -10.43 -13.93 17.23
N ILE A 37 -10.04 -14.75 16.25
CA ILE A 37 -10.88 -15.15 15.12
C ILE A 37 -12.21 -15.78 15.54
N ASN A 38 -12.31 -16.36 16.74
CA ASN A 38 -13.56 -16.98 17.21
C ASN A 38 -14.65 -15.96 17.59
N GLN A 39 -14.25 -14.69 17.79
CA GLN A 39 -15.16 -13.59 18.08
C GLN A 39 -15.57 -12.81 16.83
N VAL A 40 -14.90 -13.06 15.69
CA VAL A 40 -15.14 -12.38 14.43
C VAL A 40 -16.39 -12.94 13.77
N ARG A 41 -17.30 -12.06 13.34
CA ARG A 41 -18.53 -12.42 12.62
C ARG A 41 -18.67 -11.69 11.29
N ARG A 42 -18.09 -10.49 11.17
CA ARG A 42 -18.22 -9.65 9.97
C ARG A 42 -16.89 -8.99 9.69
N VAL A 43 -16.39 -9.18 8.47
CA VAL A 43 -15.12 -8.64 7.99
C VAL A 43 -15.36 -7.91 6.68
N ILE A 44 -14.64 -6.81 6.46
CA ILE A 44 -14.58 -6.13 5.18
C ILE A 44 -13.14 -5.83 4.77
N ASP A 45 -12.80 -6.17 3.53
CA ASP A 45 -11.58 -5.75 2.86
C ASP A 45 -11.94 -4.60 1.90
N VAL A 46 -11.42 -3.39 2.14
CA VAL A 46 -11.75 -2.20 1.35
C VAL A 46 -10.56 -1.81 0.48
N ALA A 47 -10.85 -1.28 -0.72
CA ALA A 47 -9.87 -1.14 -1.80
C ALA A 47 -9.15 -2.48 -2.07
N ALA A 48 -9.96 -3.55 -2.17
CA ALA A 48 -9.49 -4.93 -2.11
C ALA A 48 -8.63 -5.34 -3.31
N GLY A 49 -8.65 -4.60 -4.44
CA GLY A 49 -7.87 -4.91 -5.63
C GLY A 49 -8.19 -6.31 -6.18
N THR A 50 -7.30 -7.28 -5.96
CA THR A 50 -7.49 -8.69 -6.36
C THR A 50 -8.17 -9.55 -5.30
N CYS A 51 -8.57 -8.95 -4.17
CA CYS A 51 -9.11 -9.63 -2.98
C CYS A 51 -8.11 -10.61 -2.33
N ALA A 52 -6.81 -10.46 -2.57
CA ALA A 52 -5.79 -11.41 -2.10
C ALA A 52 -5.82 -11.62 -0.58
N TRP A 53 -5.96 -10.54 0.19
CA TRP A 53 -6.07 -10.61 1.65
C TRP A 53 -7.37 -11.32 2.08
N ALA A 54 -8.52 -10.92 1.53
CA ALA A 54 -9.81 -11.54 1.84
C ALA A 54 -9.87 -13.03 1.47
N LEU A 55 -9.26 -13.44 0.35
CA LEU A 55 -9.16 -14.84 -0.06
C LEU A 55 -8.30 -15.66 0.90
N GLU A 56 -7.18 -15.09 1.38
CA GLU A 56 -6.37 -15.74 2.41
C GLU A 56 -7.12 -15.85 3.74
N PHE A 57 -7.81 -14.79 4.15
CA PHE A 57 -8.67 -14.80 5.34
C PHE A 57 -9.74 -15.89 5.24
N ALA A 58 -10.46 -15.96 4.12
CA ALA A 58 -11.46 -17.00 3.87
C ALA A 58 -10.88 -18.43 3.84
N ALA A 59 -9.58 -18.56 3.56
CA ALA A 59 -8.89 -19.85 3.53
C ALA A 59 -8.43 -20.35 4.90
N LEU A 60 -8.46 -19.51 5.95
CA LEU A 60 -8.10 -19.91 7.31
C LEU A 60 -8.95 -21.11 7.77
N PRO A 61 -8.36 -22.16 8.38
CA PRO A 61 -9.11 -23.32 8.85
C PRO A 61 -10.27 -22.98 9.79
N GLN A 62 -10.10 -21.97 10.64
CA GLN A 62 -11.12 -21.47 11.56
C GLN A 62 -12.30 -20.83 10.83
N VAL A 63 -12.03 -20.10 9.75
CA VAL A 63 -13.05 -19.47 8.90
C VAL A 63 -13.76 -20.52 8.05
N ARG A 64 -13.00 -21.46 7.46
CA ARG A 64 -13.54 -22.59 6.69
C ARG A 64 -14.41 -23.51 7.54
N GLY A 65 -13.96 -23.84 8.75
CA GLY A 65 -14.71 -24.67 9.70
C GLY A 65 -15.98 -24.01 10.23
N GLN A 66 -16.08 -22.68 10.10
CA GLN A 66 -17.25 -21.86 10.43
C GLN A 66 -17.96 -21.34 9.17
N GLN A 67 -17.84 -22.03 8.02
CA GLN A 67 -18.42 -21.57 6.75
C GLN A 67 -19.90 -21.19 6.89
N GLY A 68 -20.22 -19.95 6.52
CA GLY A 68 -21.55 -19.35 6.66
C GLY A 68 -21.80 -18.58 7.96
N ALA A 69 -20.92 -18.68 8.96
CA ALA A 69 -21.03 -17.94 10.23
C ALA A 69 -20.27 -16.61 10.25
N ILE A 70 -19.30 -16.42 9.34
CA ILE A 70 -18.55 -15.17 9.16
C ILE A 70 -18.94 -14.57 7.80
N GLU A 71 -19.42 -13.33 7.81
CA GLU A 71 -19.69 -12.56 6.59
C GLU A 71 -18.45 -11.83 6.13
N ILE A 72 -17.99 -12.11 4.90
CA ILE A 72 -16.80 -11.49 4.33
C ILE A 72 -17.22 -10.61 3.17
N HIS A 73 -17.06 -9.31 3.35
CA HIS A 73 -17.33 -8.30 2.34
C HIS A 73 -16.03 -7.85 1.68
N VAL A 74 -16.07 -7.56 0.39
CA VAL A 74 -14.94 -6.97 -0.34
C VAL A 74 -15.45 -5.81 -1.19
N CYS A 75 -14.75 -4.68 -1.17
CA CYS A 75 -15.10 -3.58 -2.05
C CYS A 75 -13.90 -2.84 -2.62
N ASP A 76 -14.11 -2.25 -3.78
CA ASP A 76 -13.16 -1.38 -4.47
C ASP A 76 -13.94 -0.35 -5.27
N VAL A 77 -13.32 0.77 -5.64
CA VAL A 77 -13.93 1.76 -6.54
C VAL A 77 -14.09 1.17 -7.94
N ASP A 78 -13.17 0.28 -8.34
CA ASP A 78 -13.23 -0.49 -9.58
C ASP A 78 -13.04 -1.99 -9.30
N THR A 79 -14.08 -2.78 -9.60
CA THR A 79 -14.08 -4.22 -9.37
C THR A 79 -13.46 -5.02 -10.53
N ALA A 80 -12.86 -4.37 -11.53
CA ALA A 80 -12.27 -5.05 -12.69
C ALA A 80 -11.17 -6.05 -12.30
N CYS A 81 -10.41 -5.78 -11.24
CA CYS A 81 -9.38 -6.70 -10.77
C CYS A 81 -9.90 -7.85 -9.90
N PHE A 82 -11.22 -7.88 -9.58
CA PHE A 82 -11.79 -8.95 -8.77
C PHE A 82 -11.64 -10.30 -9.48
N PRO A 83 -11.44 -11.39 -8.72
CA PRO A 83 -11.52 -12.74 -9.25
C PRO A 83 -12.87 -13.03 -9.94
N PRO A 84 -12.93 -14.04 -10.82
CA PRO A 84 -14.20 -14.52 -11.36
C PRO A 84 -15.20 -14.86 -10.25
N SER A 85 -16.50 -14.67 -10.50
CA SER A 85 -17.55 -14.91 -9.49
C SER A 85 -17.50 -16.31 -8.89
N SER A 86 -17.13 -17.34 -9.67
CA SER A 86 -16.97 -18.70 -9.16
C SER A 86 -15.92 -18.84 -8.06
N VAL A 87 -14.85 -18.03 -8.10
CA VAL A 87 -13.81 -17.98 -7.05
C VAL A 87 -14.33 -17.25 -5.83
N LEU A 88 -15.03 -16.12 -6.04
CA LEU A 88 -15.63 -15.33 -4.95
C LEU A 88 -16.69 -16.13 -4.20
N ASP A 89 -17.61 -16.79 -4.93
CA ASP A 89 -18.68 -17.61 -4.38
C ASP A 89 -18.13 -18.80 -3.60
N ALA A 90 -17.12 -19.49 -4.14
CA ALA A 90 -16.46 -20.61 -3.45
C ALA A 90 -15.77 -20.19 -2.15
N ALA A 91 -15.30 -18.94 -2.07
CA ALA A 91 -14.70 -18.37 -0.87
C ALA A 91 -15.71 -17.64 0.04
N GLY A 92 -16.98 -17.53 -0.36
CA GLY A 92 -18.02 -16.84 0.40
C GLY A 92 -17.86 -15.32 0.48
N LEU A 93 -17.17 -14.71 -0.48
CA LEU A 93 -16.94 -13.25 -0.55
C LEU A 93 -18.16 -12.55 -1.14
N LYS A 94 -18.54 -11.42 -0.53
CA LYS A 94 -19.64 -10.54 -0.96
C LYS A 94 -19.08 -9.27 -1.61
N PRO A 95 -18.85 -9.25 -2.93
CA PRO A 95 -18.26 -8.10 -3.63
C PRO A 95 -19.26 -6.96 -3.86
N PHE A 96 -18.80 -5.72 -3.76
CA PHE A 96 -19.54 -4.54 -4.23
C PHE A 96 -18.59 -3.39 -4.58
N ALA A 97 -19.08 -2.41 -5.35
CA ALA A 97 -18.31 -1.21 -5.66
C ALA A 97 -18.50 -0.15 -4.57
N GLN A 98 -17.42 0.46 -4.08
CA GLN A 98 -17.46 1.53 -3.08
C GLN A 98 -16.22 2.40 -3.13
N ASP A 99 -16.43 3.72 -3.13
CA ASP A 99 -15.39 4.70 -2.80
C ASP A 99 -15.34 4.89 -1.28
N ILE A 100 -14.21 4.57 -0.66
CA ILE A 100 -14.04 4.64 0.80
C ILE A 100 -14.03 6.08 1.32
N THR A 101 -13.82 7.08 0.47
CA THR A 101 -13.92 8.50 0.83
C THR A 101 -15.38 8.95 0.98
N GLN A 102 -16.33 8.15 0.48
CA GLN A 102 -17.77 8.38 0.62
C GLN A 102 -18.37 7.52 1.74
N PRO A 103 -19.45 7.97 2.39
CA PRO A 103 -20.17 7.17 3.38
C PRO A 103 -20.58 5.80 2.82
N PHE A 104 -20.40 4.76 3.62
CA PHE A 104 -20.88 3.41 3.29
C PHE A 104 -22.41 3.35 3.41
N PRO A 105 -23.09 2.51 2.60
CA PRO A 105 -24.52 2.30 2.73
C PRO A 105 -24.93 1.79 4.12
N ASP A 106 -25.95 2.40 4.73
CA ASP A 106 -26.41 2.08 6.09
C ASP A 106 -26.72 0.58 6.30
N HIS A 107 -27.21 -0.09 5.25
CA HIS A 107 -27.58 -1.50 5.30
C HIS A 107 -26.38 -2.45 5.47
N LEU A 108 -25.15 -1.98 5.25
CA LEU A 108 -23.95 -2.78 5.52
C LEU A 108 -23.71 -2.97 7.01
N GLY A 109 -24.20 -2.08 7.88
CA GLY A 109 -23.97 -2.15 9.32
C GLY A 109 -22.48 -2.02 9.68
N GLN A 110 -22.06 -2.73 10.74
CA GLN A 110 -20.70 -2.64 11.28
C GLN A 110 -19.93 -3.96 11.22
N PHE A 111 -18.60 -3.86 11.19
CA PHE A 111 -17.63 -4.94 11.02
C PHE A 111 -16.74 -5.10 12.25
N ASP A 112 -16.38 -6.34 12.55
CA ASP A 112 -15.38 -6.69 13.58
C ASP A 112 -13.96 -6.36 13.08
N ILE A 113 -13.72 -6.55 11.78
CA ILE A 113 -12.44 -6.26 11.12
C ILE A 113 -12.69 -5.44 9.85
N VAL A 114 -11.95 -4.36 9.70
CA VAL A 114 -11.88 -3.55 8.49
C VAL A 114 -10.42 -3.55 8.02
N HIS A 115 -10.13 -4.14 6.86
CA HIS A 115 -8.78 -4.18 6.30
C HIS A 115 -8.66 -3.20 5.13
N ALA A 116 -7.53 -2.49 5.03
CA ALA A 116 -7.15 -1.75 3.82
C ALA A 116 -5.62 -1.69 3.68
N SER A 117 -5.11 -1.54 2.46
CA SER A 117 -3.67 -1.42 2.25
C SER A 117 -3.30 -0.60 1.01
N LEU A 118 -2.11 0.03 1.05
CA LEU A 118 -1.46 0.71 -0.07
C LEU A 118 -2.27 1.86 -0.71
N LEU A 119 -2.97 2.62 0.12
CA LEU A 119 -3.80 3.74 -0.33
C LEU A 119 -3.00 5.05 -0.52
N PHE A 120 -1.75 5.09 -0.04
CA PHE A 120 -0.90 6.29 -0.10
C PHE A 120 -0.85 6.95 -1.49
N LEU A 121 -0.80 6.16 -2.58
CA LEU A 121 -0.74 6.69 -3.96
C LEU A 121 -2.03 7.31 -4.46
N TYR A 122 -3.14 7.20 -3.74
CA TYR A 122 -4.45 7.63 -4.24
C TYR A 122 -5.04 8.76 -3.41
N LEU A 123 -4.92 8.68 -2.09
CA LEU A 123 -5.58 9.59 -1.16
C LEU A 123 -4.77 10.87 -0.90
N THR A 124 -5.43 12.02 -1.01
CA THR A 124 -4.97 13.28 -0.41
C THR A 124 -5.09 13.21 1.13
N GLU A 125 -4.59 14.22 1.84
CA GLU A 125 -4.81 14.29 3.28
C GLU A 125 -6.30 14.42 3.66
N GLU A 126 -7.08 15.16 2.86
CA GLU A 126 -8.53 15.29 3.06
C GLU A 126 -9.24 13.95 2.81
N ASP A 127 -8.83 13.23 1.75
CA ASP A 127 -9.35 11.90 1.46
C ASP A 127 -9.00 10.89 2.56
N TRP A 128 -7.80 10.97 3.14
CA TRP A 128 -7.43 10.17 4.31
C TRP A 128 -8.35 10.44 5.50
N LYS A 129 -8.68 11.72 5.77
CA LYS A 129 -9.61 12.08 6.85
C LYS A 129 -11.02 11.55 6.58
N ALA A 130 -11.49 11.66 5.35
CA ALA A 130 -12.79 11.13 4.93
C ALA A 130 -12.82 9.60 5.05
N ALA A 131 -11.82 8.92 4.48
CA ALA A 131 -11.67 7.47 4.55
C ALA A 131 -11.63 6.97 5.99
N LEU A 132 -10.73 7.47 6.84
CA LEU A 132 -10.64 7.06 8.25
C LEU A 132 -11.94 7.31 9.01
N THR A 133 -12.65 8.40 8.72
CA THR A 133 -13.98 8.66 9.30
C THR A 133 -14.99 7.59 8.89
N ASN A 134 -15.05 7.23 7.60
CA ASN A 134 -15.96 6.22 7.08
C ASN A 134 -15.61 4.82 7.60
N LEU A 135 -14.33 4.45 7.62
CA LEU A 135 -13.85 3.19 8.20
C LEU A 135 -14.17 3.11 9.69
N ARG A 136 -13.99 4.21 10.44
CA ARG A 136 -14.42 4.29 11.84
C ARG A 136 -15.90 4.05 11.96
N ASN A 137 -16.74 4.66 11.12
CA ASN A 137 -18.22 4.56 11.22
C ASN A 137 -18.73 3.13 11.02
N ILE A 138 -18.12 2.38 10.11
CA ILE A 138 -18.44 0.96 9.88
C ILE A 138 -17.72 0.01 10.83
N LEU A 139 -16.80 0.47 11.68
CA LEU A 139 -16.17 -0.36 12.69
C LEU A 139 -17.12 -0.63 13.86
N LYS A 140 -17.14 -1.83 14.44
CA LYS A 140 -17.82 -2.04 15.74
C LYS A 140 -17.04 -1.38 16.89
N PRO A 141 -17.65 -1.11 18.06
CA PRO A 141 -16.95 -0.55 19.22
C PRO A 141 -15.66 -1.30 19.62
N ASN A 142 -15.64 -2.64 19.51
CA ASN A 142 -14.47 -3.48 19.81
C ASN A 142 -13.74 -3.98 18.56
N GLY A 143 -14.13 -3.48 17.38
CA GLY A 143 -13.52 -3.89 16.13
C GLY A 143 -12.09 -3.35 15.98
N VAL A 144 -11.37 -3.89 15.00
CA VAL A 144 -10.04 -3.41 14.61
C VAL A 144 -10.01 -3.03 13.14
N ILE A 145 -9.37 -1.90 12.84
CA ILE A 145 -8.94 -1.54 11.50
C ILE A 145 -7.50 -2.00 11.33
N LEU A 146 -7.25 -2.83 10.31
CA LEU A 146 -5.92 -3.28 9.91
C LEU A 146 -5.51 -2.46 8.70
N LEU A 147 -4.47 -1.64 8.85
CA LEU A 147 -3.93 -0.81 7.77
C LEU A 147 -2.48 -1.15 7.48
N GLU A 148 -2.10 -1.07 6.21
CA GLU A 148 -0.72 -1.23 5.80
C GLU A 148 -0.32 -0.25 4.70
N GLU A 149 0.64 0.62 5.01
CA GLU A 149 1.08 1.70 4.11
C GLU A 149 2.60 1.67 3.89
N VAL A 150 3.07 2.46 2.92
CA VAL A 150 4.49 2.71 2.67
C VAL A 150 4.77 4.20 2.56
N ASP A 151 5.99 4.57 2.87
CA ASP A 151 6.50 5.90 2.62
C ASP A 151 7.04 5.99 1.19
N PRO A 152 6.57 6.94 0.36
CA PRO A 152 6.96 7.04 -1.04
C PRO A 152 8.34 7.67 -1.23
N ILE A 153 9.38 7.08 -0.63
CA ILE A 153 10.77 7.57 -0.63
C ILE A 153 11.72 6.37 -0.78
N LEU A 154 12.59 6.43 -1.78
CA LEU A 154 13.69 5.49 -1.97
C LEU A 154 14.90 5.96 -1.18
N LEU A 155 15.41 5.07 -0.34
CA LEU A 155 16.58 5.31 0.52
C LEU A 155 17.70 4.33 0.19
N THR A 156 18.94 4.77 0.37
CA THR A 156 20.08 3.86 0.52
C THR A 156 19.96 3.11 1.84
N GLU A 157 20.66 1.99 1.98
CA GLU A 157 20.69 1.25 3.25
C GLU A 157 21.22 2.09 4.42
N LEU A 158 22.17 3.00 4.15
CA LEU A 158 22.71 3.91 5.17
C LEU A 158 21.67 4.94 5.58
N GLN A 159 21.00 5.58 4.61
CA GLN A 159 19.95 6.57 4.88
C GLN A 159 18.77 5.95 5.63
N ASP A 160 18.36 4.73 5.26
CA ASP A 160 17.30 3.98 5.94
C ASP A 160 17.64 3.73 7.42
N ARG A 161 18.84 3.24 7.72
CA ARG A 161 19.31 3.04 9.10
C ARG A 161 19.42 4.34 9.90
N GLN A 162 19.70 5.46 9.25
CA GLN A 162 19.89 6.77 9.87
C GLN A 162 18.60 7.60 9.91
N ARG A 163 17.51 7.10 9.32
CA ARG A 163 16.26 7.85 9.22
C ARG A 163 15.73 8.09 10.62
N ARG A 164 15.53 9.36 10.94
CA ARG A 164 14.88 9.75 12.19
C ARG A 164 13.38 9.75 11.99
N GLU A 165 12.65 9.32 13.01
CA GLU A 165 11.18 9.24 12.99
C GLU A 165 10.52 10.60 12.72
N ASP A 166 11.21 11.70 13.03
CA ASP A 166 10.76 13.09 12.87
C ASP A 166 11.12 13.72 11.51
N SER A 167 11.60 12.92 10.53
CA SER A 167 12.02 13.42 9.22
C SER A 167 10.79 13.83 8.38
N HIS A 168 10.17 14.95 8.74
CA HIS A 168 9.03 15.57 8.08
C HIS A 168 9.43 16.89 7.42
N GLY A 169 8.61 17.34 6.47
CA GLY A 169 8.79 18.65 5.82
C GLY A 169 10.07 18.75 5.00
N ASP A 170 10.90 19.75 5.27
CA ASP A 170 12.07 20.11 4.47
C ASP A 170 13.13 18.99 4.37
N ALA A 171 13.22 18.13 5.39
CA ALA A 171 14.12 16.98 5.37
C ALA A 171 13.80 15.99 4.24
N ILE A 172 12.51 15.80 3.92
CA ILE A 172 12.05 14.93 2.83
C ILE A 172 12.55 15.46 1.47
N GLN A 173 12.60 16.79 1.31
CA GLN A 173 13.07 17.38 0.05
C GLN A 173 14.55 17.12 -0.23
N SER A 174 15.35 16.84 0.80
CA SER A 174 16.77 16.55 0.62
C SER A 174 17.00 15.28 -0.22
N TYR A 175 16.09 14.31 -0.16
CA TYR A 175 16.16 13.04 -0.91
C TYR A 175 15.81 13.16 -2.39
N MET A 176 15.47 14.36 -2.88
CA MET A 176 15.06 14.60 -4.26
C MET A 176 15.77 15.80 -4.90
N LYS A 177 16.74 16.42 -4.21
CA LYS A 177 17.51 17.57 -4.72
C LYS A 177 18.86 17.18 -5.34
N GLY A 178 19.34 15.95 -5.12
CA GLY A 178 20.61 15.48 -5.66
C GLY A 178 20.55 15.04 -7.12
N SER A 179 21.65 14.53 -7.64
CA SER A 179 21.78 14.12 -9.05
C SER A 179 21.81 12.60 -9.25
N THR A 180 21.69 11.81 -8.18
CA THR A 180 21.72 10.34 -8.30
C THR A 180 20.43 9.83 -8.95
N TRP A 181 20.44 8.60 -9.46
CA TRP A 181 19.24 7.96 -9.98
C TRP A 181 18.12 7.93 -8.93
N ARG A 182 18.47 7.80 -7.63
CA ARG A 182 17.52 7.72 -6.52
C ARG A 182 16.90 9.08 -6.21
N ASP A 183 17.67 10.16 -6.31
CA ASP A 183 17.14 11.53 -6.20
C ASP A 183 16.14 11.83 -7.32
N LYS A 184 16.48 11.40 -8.55
CA LYS A 184 15.60 11.51 -9.72
C LYS A 184 14.34 10.66 -9.52
N ALA A 185 14.47 9.44 -9.02
CA ALA A 185 13.33 8.58 -8.68
C ALA A 185 12.42 9.24 -7.63
N ASN A 186 12.99 9.80 -6.56
CA ASN A 186 12.24 10.50 -5.53
C ASN A 186 11.58 11.78 -6.04
N SER A 187 12.14 12.44 -7.06
CA SER A 187 11.48 13.57 -7.73
C SER A 187 10.20 13.12 -8.44
N LEU A 188 10.21 11.93 -9.05
CA LEU A 188 9.02 11.33 -9.67
C LEU A 188 8.06 10.71 -8.65
N TYR A 189 8.56 10.24 -7.51
CA TYR A 189 7.78 9.52 -6.50
C TYR A 189 7.30 10.45 -5.40
N THR A 190 8.18 10.83 -4.48
CA THR A 190 7.90 11.79 -3.40
C THR A 190 7.46 13.14 -3.94
N GLY A 191 8.13 13.64 -4.98
CA GLY A 191 7.81 14.92 -5.60
C GLY A 191 6.43 14.95 -6.27
N TYR A 192 5.96 13.82 -6.79
CA TYR A 192 4.58 13.67 -7.27
C TYR A 192 3.59 13.74 -6.12
N MET A 193 3.86 13.05 -5.01
CA MET A 193 2.99 13.05 -3.83
C MET A 193 2.78 14.45 -3.27
N LEU A 194 3.86 15.23 -3.13
CA LEU A 194 3.79 16.61 -2.65
C LEU A 194 2.97 17.51 -3.59
N ARG A 195 3.15 17.40 -4.92
CA ARG A 195 2.38 18.17 -5.91
C ARG A 195 0.91 17.83 -5.93
N LYS A 196 0.59 16.56 -5.67
CA LYS A 196 -0.78 16.06 -5.62
C LYS A 196 -1.41 16.20 -4.23
N GLN A 197 -0.77 16.94 -3.31
CA GLN A 197 -1.26 17.17 -1.94
C GLN A 197 -1.57 15.87 -1.19
N ARG A 198 -0.75 14.84 -1.46
CA ARG A 198 -0.85 13.55 -0.78
C ARG A 198 0.10 13.49 0.39
N VAL A 199 -0.21 12.56 1.29
CA VAL A 199 0.55 12.38 2.52
C VAL A 199 1.84 11.60 2.22
N VAL A 200 2.98 12.18 2.60
CA VAL A 200 4.27 11.50 2.68
C VAL A 200 4.60 11.27 4.15
N GLY A 201 5.19 10.12 4.49
CA GLY A 201 5.53 9.79 5.87
C GLY A 201 4.35 9.21 6.65
N LEU A 202 3.48 8.42 6.01
CA LEU A 202 2.32 7.82 6.67
C LEU A 202 2.72 6.93 7.85
N SER A 203 3.92 6.33 7.80
CA SER A 203 4.53 5.62 8.93
C SER A 203 4.50 6.42 10.24
N PHE A 204 4.53 7.75 10.18
CA PHE A 204 4.59 8.63 11.35
C PHE A 204 3.37 9.56 11.46
N ARG A 205 2.77 9.93 10.32
CA ARG A 205 1.64 10.87 10.28
C ARG A 205 0.28 10.20 10.45
N LEU A 206 0.15 8.91 10.11
CA LEU A 206 -1.13 8.21 10.24
C LEU A 206 -1.62 8.14 11.70
N PRO A 207 -0.78 7.88 12.72
CA PRO A 207 -1.21 7.92 14.12
C PRO A 207 -1.88 9.23 14.53
N GLU A 208 -1.32 10.38 14.14
CA GLU A 208 -1.89 11.69 14.47
C GLU A 208 -3.24 11.91 13.74
N LEU A 209 -3.29 11.59 12.44
CA LEU A 209 -4.53 11.67 11.65
C LEU A 209 -5.64 10.78 12.22
N ALA A 210 -5.30 9.56 12.63
CA ALA A 210 -6.24 8.62 13.24
C ALA A 210 -6.73 9.12 14.61
N ASN A 211 -5.81 9.57 15.47
CA ASN A 211 -6.14 10.06 16.81
C ASN A 211 -7.09 11.27 16.76
N ALA A 212 -6.87 12.21 15.83
CA ALA A 212 -7.75 13.36 15.61
C ALA A 212 -9.18 12.95 15.22
N LEU A 213 -9.35 11.72 14.73
CA LEU A 213 -10.62 11.13 14.33
C LEU A 213 -11.09 10.06 15.34
N GLY A 214 -10.62 10.08 16.59
CA GLY A 214 -11.09 9.15 17.62
C GLY A 214 -10.75 7.68 17.34
N LEU A 215 -9.69 7.44 16.57
CA LEU A 215 -9.08 6.12 16.38
C LEU A 215 -7.71 6.11 17.06
N ALA A 216 -7.50 5.21 18.02
CA ALA A 216 -6.21 5.00 18.65
C ALA A 216 -5.42 3.91 17.92
N VAL A 217 -4.11 4.11 17.75
CA VAL A 217 -3.17 3.07 17.31
C VAL A 217 -2.93 2.13 18.49
N SER A 218 -3.46 0.90 18.44
CA SER A 218 -3.22 -0.11 19.47
C SER A 218 -1.94 -0.90 19.24
N ALA A 219 -1.49 -1.01 17.99
CA ALA A 219 -0.20 -1.60 17.63
C ALA A 219 0.31 -0.99 16.32
N GLN A 220 1.63 -0.91 16.19
CA GLN A 220 2.31 -0.49 14.97
C GLN A 220 3.58 -1.31 14.78
N GLU A 221 3.79 -1.84 13.58
CA GLU A 221 5.04 -2.47 13.17
C GLU A 221 5.63 -1.69 11.99
N ASN A 222 6.87 -1.22 12.15
CA ASN A 222 7.61 -0.55 11.09
C ASN A 222 8.64 -1.52 10.50
N VAL A 223 8.65 -1.65 9.17
CA VAL A 223 9.60 -2.52 8.47
C VAL A 223 10.24 -1.76 7.31
N SER A 224 11.57 -1.80 7.25
CA SER A 224 12.33 -1.36 6.08
C SER A 224 12.40 -2.49 5.05
N SER A 225 11.82 -2.27 3.88
CA SER A 225 11.69 -3.26 2.81
C SER A 225 12.73 -3.04 1.71
N PRO A 226 13.45 -4.10 1.27
CA PRO A 226 14.35 -4.01 0.14
C PRO A 226 13.59 -4.15 -1.19
N TRP A 227 14.07 -3.44 -2.21
CA TRP A 227 13.56 -3.42 -3.57
C TRP A 227 14.70 -3.50 -4.57
N GLY A 228 14.44 -4.12 -5.72
CA GLY A 228 15.46 -4.36 -6.74
C GLY A 228 16.62 -5.18 -6.20
N LYS A 229 17.86 -4.77 -6.50
CA LYS A 229 19.06 -5.54 -6.16
C LYS A 229 19.19 -5.91 -4.68
N LEU A 230 18.64 -5.08 -3.79
CA LEU A 230 18.69 -5.34 -2.34
C LEU A 230 17.91 -6.60 -1.95
N CYS A 231 16.89 -6.99 -2.69
CA CYS A 231 16.13 -8.22 -2.43
C CYS A 231 17.01 -9.48 -2.46
N ALA A 232 18.13 -9.46 -3.20
CA ALA A 232 19.05 -10.61 -3.33
C ALA A 232 19.79 -10.95 -2.02
N HIS A 233 19.94 -9.97 -1.12
CA HIS A 233 20.79 -10.12 0.07
C HIS A 233 20.16 -9.57 1.35
N ARG A 234 18.96 -9.00 1.27
CA ARG A 234 18.16 -8.59 2.42
C ARG A 234 16.93 -9.47 2.54
N ALA A 235 16.71 -9.98 3.75
CA ALA A 235 15.56 -10.77 4.11
C ALA A 235 14.42 -9.87 4.65
N GLY A 236 13.21 -10.43 4.73
CA GLY A 236 12.11 -9.83 5.47
C GLY A 236 12.37 -9.79 6.99
N SER A 237 11.46 -9.17 7.73
CA SER A 237 11.60 -8.91 9.17
C SER A 237 11.78 -10.18 10.02
N LYS A 238 11.31 -11.33 9.53
CA LYS A 238 11.46 -12.65 10.16
C LYS A 238 12.44 -13.59 9.45
N GLY A 239 13.28 -13.06 8.54
CA GLY A 239 14.32 -13.83 7.87
C GLY A 239 13.90 -14.52 6.56
N ASP A 240 12.67 -14.29 6.09
CA ASP A 240 12.21 -14.78 4.79
C ASP A 240 13.07 -14.23 3.64
N SER A 241 13.51 -15.13 2.74
CA SER A 241 14.24 -14.72 1.54
C SER A 241 13.34 -13.93 0.59
N LEU A 242 13.86 -12.81 0.10
CA LEU A 242 13.20 -11.96 -0.89
C LEU A 242 13.86 -12.04 -2.28
N ALA A 243 14.87 -12.90 -2.45
CA ALA A 243 15.69 -12.93 -3.67
C ALA A 243 14.87 -13.18 -4.95
N GLU A 244 13.79 -13.96 -4.88
CA GLU A 244 12.91 -14.21 -6.03
C GLU A 244 12.18 -12.95 -6.53
N TYR A 245 12.07 -11.91 -5.69
CA TYR A 245 11.38 -10.66 -6.02
C TYR A 245 12.34 -9.58 -6.55
N GLU A 246 13.65 -9.86 -6.70
CA GLU A 246 14.65 -8.87 -7.18
C GLU A 246 14.21 -8.19 -8.49
N ALA A 247 13.94 -8.97 -9.53
CA ALA A 247 13.59 -8.45 -10.84
C ALA A 247 12.18 -7.80 -10.88
N GLU A 248 11.23 -8.42 -10.18
CA GLU A 248 9.82 -8.00 -10.20
C GLU A 248 9.58 -6.74 -9.36
N SER A 249 10.21 -6.63 -8.19
CA SER A 249 10.13 -5.45 -7.35
C SER A 249 10.72 -4.22 -8.06
N ALA A 250 11.84 -4.38 -8.78
CA ALA A 250 12.38 -3.33 -9.64
C ALA A 250 11.41 -2.94 -10.75
N SER A 251 10.78 -3.91 -11.41
CA SER A 251 9.81 -3.66 -12.48
C SER A 251 8.54 -2.98 -11.95
N ASN A 252 8.09 -3.36 -10.75
CA ASN A 252 6.92 -2.77 -10.10
C ASN A 252 7.14 -1.28 -9.77
N LEU A 253 8.31 -0.93 -9.21
CA LEU A 253 8.67 0.48 -9.02
C LEU A 253 8.83 1.23 -10.34
N GLY A 254 9.38 0.59 -11.37
CA GLY A 254 9.45 1.15 -12.72
C GLY A 254 8.07 1.55 -13.27
N LEU A 255 7.03 0.75 -13.04
CA LEU A 255 5.64 1.09 -13.40
C LEU A 255 5.14 2.32 -12.63
N VAL A 256 5.42 2.42 -11.33
CA VAL A 256 5.05 3.57 -10.51
C VAL A 256 5.72 4.85 -11.02
N PHE A 257 7.02 4.82 -11.32
CA PHE A 257 7.74 6.00 -11.83
C PHE A 257 7.31 6.38 -13.24
N SER A 258 7.02 5.40 -14.10
CA SER A 258 6.48 5.65 -15.43
C SER A 258 5.11 6.34 -15.35
N PHE A 259 4.22 5.85 -14.48
CA PHE A 259 2.91 6.45 -14.26
C PHE A 259 3.03 7.88 -13.72
N THR A 260 3.71 8.06 -12.59
CA THR A 260 3.83 9.36 -11.92
C THR A 260 4.57 10.39 -12.79
N GLY A 261 5.68 9.99 -13.43
CA GLY A 261 6.41 10.85 -14.36
C GLY A 261 5.58 11.24 -15.58
N SER A 262 4.78 10.32 -16.15
CA SER A 262 3.88 10.64 -17.26
C SER A 262 2.79 11.64 -16.87
N VAL A 263 2.26 11.54 -15.65
CA VAL A 263 1.28 12.52 -15.13
C VAL A 263 1.93 13.88 -14.98
N LEU A 264 3.11 13.96 -14.34
CA LEU A 264 3.84 15.22 -14.17
C LEU A 264 4.20 15.87 -15.51
N ALA A 265 4.63 15.08 -16.49
CA ALA A 265 4.96 15.55 -17.83
C ALA A 265 3.72 16.08 -18.58
N LYS A 266 2.60 15.35 -18.52
CA LYS A 266 1.33 15.74 -19.15
C LYS A 266 0.80 17.07 -18.59
N GLU A 267 1.04 17.32 -17.32
CA GLU A 267 0.64 18.55 -16.63
C GLU A 267 1.67 19.68 -16.76
N ASN A 268 2.79 19.46 -17.45
CA ASN A 268 3.89 20.42 -17.61
C ASN A 268 4.49 20.90 -16.28
N ILE A 269 4.59 19.99 -15.30
CA ILE A 269 5.15 20.25 -13.97
C ILE A 269 6.28 19.26 -13.62
N LEU A 270 6.93 18.70 -14.64
CA LEU A 270 8.04 17.76 -14.49
C LEU A 270 9.29 18.48 -13.98
N GLU A 271 9.80 18.06 -12.83
CA GLU A 271 11.03 18.59 -12.24
C GLU A 271 11.96 17.46 -11.82
N ILE A 272 13.19 17.48 -12.36
CA ILE A 272 14.18 16.43 -12.14
C ILE A 272 15.59 17.06 -12.16
N PRO A 273 16.26 17.21 -11.00
CA PRO A 273 15.76 16.93 -9.65
C PRO A 273 14.69 17.93 -9.19
N PHE A 274 13.96 17.59 -8.13
CA PHE A 274 12.90 18.44 -7.56
C PHE A 274 13.38 19.88 -7.36
N GLY A 275 12.57 20.84 -7.78
CA GLY A 275 12.88 22.27 -7.86
C GLY A 275 13.42 22.73 -9.22
N ASN A 276 13.74 21.82 -10.14
CA ASN A 276 14.37 22.13 -11.43
C ASN A 276 13.50 21.63 -12.57
N ALA A 277 12.77 22.54 -13.22
CA ALA A 277 11.93 22.22 -14.37
C ALA A 277 12.77 21.69 -15.53
N VAL A 278 12.27 20.64 -16.20
CA VAL A 278 12.95 19.99 -17.33
C VAL A 278 11.98 19.76 -18.49
N ASP A 279 12.52 19.62 -19.69
CA ASP A 279 11.73 19.23 -20.86
C ASP A 279 11.20 17.79 -20.73
N ASN A 280 9.98 17.54 -21.20
CA ASN A 280 9.36 16.21 -21.12
C ASN A 280 10.16 15.12 -21.87
N GLY A 281 10.96 15.50 -22.86
CA GLY A 281 11.83 14.59 -23.62
C GLY A 281 12.93 13.93 -22.79
N VAL A 282 13.24 14.43 -21.59
CA VAL A 282 14.23 13.79 -20.70
C VAL A 282 13.68 12.56 -19.97
N LEU A 283 12.34 12.45 -19.84
CA LEU A 283 11.70 11.44 -19.00
C LEU A 283 12.10 9.99 -19.37
N PRO A 284 12.14 9.57 -20.65
CA PRO A 284 12.55 8.20 -21.00
C PRO A 284 13.98 7.86 -20.55
N ALA A 285 14.92 8.80 -20.66
CA ALA A 285 16.30 8.60 -20.24
C ALA A 285 16.40 8.49 -18.71
N VAL A 286 15.66 9.33 -17.98
CA VAL A 286 15.59 9.27 -16.52
C VAL A 286 14.97 7.95 -16.04
N LEU A 287 13.87 7.50 -16.65
CA LEU A 287 13.26 6.21 -16.29
C LEU A 287 14.22 5.03 -16.53
N ASN A 288 15.01 5.06 -17.60
CA ASN A 288 16.02 4.04 -17.85
C ASN A 288 17.13 4.06 -16.80
N GLU A 289 17.62 5.25 -16.43
CA GLU A 289 18.61 5.41 -15.36
C GLU A 289 18.11 4.87 -14.01
N ILE A 290 16.86 5.19 -13.65
CA ILE A 290 16.23 4.68 -12.42
C ILE A 290 16.12 3.15 -12.46
N GLN A 291 15.70 2.60 -13.59
CA GLN A 291 15.57 1.15 -13.76
C GLN A 291 16.91 0.43 -13.63
N GLU A 292 17.99 1.02 -14.16
CA GLU A 292 19.34 0.47 -14.00
C GLU A 292 19.84 0.58 -12.56
N GLY A 293 19.59 1.71 -11.90
CA GLY A 293 19.91 1.89 -10.48
C GLY A 293 19.20 0.88 -9.58
N LEU A 294 17.92 0.61 -9.83
CA LEU A 294 17.18 -0.45 -9.12
C LEU A 294 17.78 -1.85 -9.33
N ARG A 295 18.28 -2.15 -10.54
CA ARG A 295 18.86 -3.46 -10.87
C ARG A 295 20.30 -3.65 -10.37
N SER A 296 21.07 -2.56 -10.30
CA SER A 296 22.49 -2.59 -9.93
C SER A 296 22.72 -2.33 -8.44
N GLU A 297 21.93 -1.45 -7.83
CA GLU A 297 22.08 -1.04 -6.42
C GLU A 297 20.85 -1.41 -5.56
N GLY A 298 19.64 -1.32 -6.13
CA GLY A 298 18.39 -1.51 -5.40
C GLY A 298 18.08 -0.38 -4.40
N ALA A 299 16.97 -0.48 -3.66
CA ALA A 299 16.57 0.52 -2.68
C ALA A 299 15.79 0.03 -1.46
N MET A 300 15.83 0.82 -0.40
CA MET A 300 15.02 0.63 0.81
C MET A 300 13.80 1.53 0.75
N ILE A 301 12.65 1.00 1.15
CA ILE A 301 11.39 1.75 1.33
C ILE A 301 10.83 1.35 2.70
N GLN A 302 10.48 2.33 3.52
CA GLN A 302 9.84 2.08 4.81
C GLN A 302 8.35 1.78 4.62
N GLY A 303 7.86 0.77 5.31
CA GLY A 303 6.45 0.44 5.43
C GLY A 303 6.02 0.33 6.88
N SER A 304 4.71 0.47 7.10
CA SER A 304 4.11 0.28 8.42
C SER A 304 2.82 -0.51 8.33
N GLN A 305 2.63 -1.40 9.30
CA GLN A 305 1.34 -1.98 9.64
C GLN A 305 0.78 -1.32 10.89
N PHE A 306 -0.52 -1.07 10.90
CA PHE A 306 -1.23 -0.45 12.02
C PHE A 306 -2.45 -1.27 12.39
N GLU A 307 -2.66 -1.39 13.70
CA GLU A 307 -3.95 -1.75 14.27
C GLU A 307 -4.59 -0.50 14.86
N LEU A 308 -5.72 -0.06 14.31
CA LEU A 308 -6.47 1.07 14.84
C LEU A 308 -7.76 0.58 15.51
N ARG A 309 -8.10 1.17 16.66
CA ARG A 309 -9.33 0.88 17.41
C ARG A 309 -10.04 2.17 17.76
N ARG A 310 -11.36 2.11 17.95
CA ARG A 310 -12.11 3.27 18.45
C ARG A 310 -11.64 3.62 19.87
N MET A 311 -11.53 4.92 20.14
CA MET A 311 -11.35 5.46 21.50
C MET A 311 -12.63 5.40 22.32
#